data_AF-A0A850P0K7-F1
#
_entry.id   AF-A0A850P0K7-F1
#
_cell.length_a   1.000
_cell.length_b   1.000
_cell.length_c   1.000
_cell.angle_alpha   90.00
_cell.angle_beta   90.00
_cell.angle_gamma   90.00
#
_symmetry.space_group_name_H-M   'P 1'
#
loop_
_entity.id
_entity.type
_entity.pdbx_description
1 polymer ?
#
loop_
_entity_poly.entity_id
_entity_poly.type
_entity_poly.pdbx_seq_one_letter_code
_entity_poly.pdbx_strand_id
1 'polypeptide(L)' 'MTDTKTPADIPTLGRYPQLDRVRMPHDMRNLSVEQLKQLADELRSET' A
#
# COMPACT_ATOMS: atom_id res chain seq x y z
N MET A 1 19.75 16.67 -16.67
CA MET A 1 19.18 15.31 -16.61
C MET A 1 19.07 14.94 -15.14
N THR A 2 17.88 15.05 -14.56
CA THR A 2 17.66 14.75 -13.14
C THR A 2 16.43 13.86 -13.03
N ASP A 3 16.62 12.56 -13.21
CA ASP A 3 15.60 11.56 -12.88
C ASP A 3 15.96 10.95 -11.53
N THR A 4 15.50 11.63 -10.47
CA THR A 4 15.47 11.11 -9.11
C THR A 4 14.31 10.13 -8.99
N LYS A 5 14.54 8.82 -9.19
CA LYS A 5 13.62 7.80 -8.70
C LYS A 5 14.31 6.45 -8.50
N THR A 6 14.91 6.28 -7.32
CA THR A 6 15.08 4.95 -6.74
C THR A 6 14.01 4.82 -5.65
N PRO A 7 12.87 4.16 -5.91
CA PRO A 7 12.00 3.75 -4.83
C PRO A 7 12.70 2.58 -4.13
N ALA A 8 13.28 2.90 -2.98
CA ALA A 8 13.82 2.03 -1.95
C ALA A 8 13.67 0.50 -2.14
N ASP A 9 14.80 -0.19 -1.97
CA ASP A 9 14.95 -1.62 -1.61
C ASP A 9 14.20 -1.95 -0.30
N ILE A 10 12.87 -1.82 -0.27
CA ILE A 10 12.06 -2.34 0.85
C ILE A 10 11.64 -3.74 0.42
N PRO A 11 12.09 -4.82 1.09
CA PRO A 11 11.82 -6.20 0.68
C PRO A 11 10.33 -6.56 0.58
N THR A 12 9.45 -5.71 1.12
CA THR A 12 7.99 -5.90 1.15
C THR A 12 7.24 -5.00 0.17
N LEU A 13 7.87 -4.03 -0.49
CA LEU A 13 7.20 -3.12 -1.42
C LEU A 13 6.65 -3.90 -2.63
N GLY A 14 5.33 -3.86 -2.83
CA GLY A 14 4.61 -4.64 -3.83
C GLY A 14 4.03 -5.96 -3.33
N ARG A 15 4.32 -6.38 -2.09
CA ARG A 15 3.71 -7.57 -1.46
C ARG A 15 2.28 -7.29 -0.99
N TYR A 16 2.00 -6.05 -0.62
CA TYR A 16 0.71 -5.61 -0.10
C TYR A 16 0.18 -4.45 -0.96
N PRO A 17 -0.38 -4.75 -2.15
CA PRO A 17 -0.71 -3.73 -3.13
C PRO A 17 -1.83 -2.77 -2.69
N GLN A 18 -2.71 -3.14 -1.75
CA GLN A 18 -3.66 -2.19 -1.18
C GLN A 18 -3.03 -1.38 -0.06
N LEU A 19 -2.21 -2.01 0.79
CA LEU A 19 -1.54 -1.35 1.89
C LEU A 19 -0.52 -0.31 1.41
N ASP A 20 0.24 -0.60 0.36
CA ASP A 20 1.21 0.31 -0.26
C ASP A 20 0.57 1.62 -0.78
N ARG A 21 -0.74 1.59 -1.05
CA ARG A 21 -1.50 2.75 -1.54
C ARG A 21 -2.01 3.64 -0.41
N VAL A 22 -2.04 3.14 0.82
CA VAL A 22 -2.55 3.87 1.98
C VAL A 22 -1.36 4.41 2.78
N ARG A 23 -1.10 5.71 2.63
CA ARG A 23 -0.08 6.41 3.43
C ARG A 23 -0.69 7.19 4.58
N MET A 24 -1.93 7.63 4.40
CA MET A 24 -2.71 8.38 5.38
C MET A 24 -4.13 7.79 5.49
N PRO A 25 -4.81 7.94 6.63
CA PRO A 25 -6.17 7.40 6.82
C PRO A 25 -7.20 7.91 5.79
N HIS A 26 -6.97 9.08 5.19
CA HIS A 26 -7.86 9.61 4.16
C HIS A 26 -7.81 8.81 2.84
N ASP A 27 -6.70 8.15 2.52
CA ASP A 27 -6.52 7.38 1.29
C ASP A 27 -7.51 6.21 1.22
N MET A 28 -7.88 5.66 2.39
CA MET A 28 -8.86 4.59 2.52
C MET A 28 -10.25 4.99 2.00
N ARG A 29 -10.59 6.28 1.98
CA ARG A 29 -11.89 6.76 1.48
C ARG A 29 -12.04 6.60 -0.04
N ASN A 30 -10.92 6.47 -0.75
CA ASN A 30 -10.90 6.28 -2.20
C ASN A 30 -10.91 4.79 -2.61
N LEU A 31 -10.98 3.87 -1.64
CA LEU A 31 -11.02 2.44 -1.87
C LEU A 31 -12.47 1.94 -1.97
N SER A 32 -12.71 0.98 -2.86
CA SER A 32 -13.96 0.22 -2.87
C SER A 32 -14.07 -0.68 -1.64
N VAL A 33 -15.27 -1.17 -1.35
CA VAL A 33 -15.51 -2.09 -0.23
C VAL A 33 -14.65 -3.36 -0.35
N GLU A 34 -14.50 -3.91 -1.55
CA GLU A 34 -13.65 -5.08 -1.78
C GLU A 34 -12.16 -4.78 -1.57
N GLN A 35 -11.70 -3.59 -1.98
CA GLN A 35 -10.32 -3.15 -1.71
C GLN A 35 -10.08 -2.92 -0.22
N LEU A 36 -11.07 -2.45 0.54
CA LEU A 36 -10.98 -2.32 1.99
C LEU A 36 -10.89 -3.67 2.70
N LYS A 37 -11.62 -4.68 2.23
CA LYS A 37 -11.50 -6.06 2.74
C LYS A 37 -10.09 -6.60 2.49
N GLN A 38 -9.59 -6.47 1.26
CA GLN A 38 -8.25 -6.89 0.89
C GLN A 38 -7.17 -6.16 1.71
N LEU A 39 -7.30 -4.84 1.90
CA LEU A 39 -6.42 -4.06 2.77
C LEU A 39 -6.39 -4.60 4.21
N ALA A 40 -7.54 -5.00 4.74
CA ALA A 40 -7.62 -5.58 6.09
C ALA A 40 -6.92 -6.95 6.17
N ASP A 41 -7.01 -7.77 5.13
CA ASP A 41 -6.30 -9.06 5.06
C ASP A 41 -4.79 -8.86 4.94
N GLU A 42 -4.35 -7.88 4.14
CA GLU A 42 -2.93 -7.50 4.01
C GLU A 42 -2.36 -7.01 5.36
N LEU A 43 -3.07 -6.15 6.08
CA LEU A 43 -2.68 -5.69 7.43
C LEU A 43 -2.52 -6.83 8.44
N ARG A 44 -3.42 -7.82 8.43
CA ARG A 44 -3.30 -9.00 9.30
C ARG A 44 -2.14 -9.89 8.92
N SER A 45 -1.75 -9.93 7.65
CA SER A 45 -0.61 -10.72 7.19
C SER A 45 0.74 -10.07 7.52
N GLU A 46 0.78 -8.76 7.78
CA GLU A 46 1.99 -8.04 8.14
C GLU A 46 2.27 -8.02 9.66
N THR A 47 1.24 -8.21 10.49
CA THR A 47 1.32 -8.15 11.96
C THR A 47 1.32 -9.53 12.62
#